data_AF-W2GIM5-F1
#
_entry.id   AF-W2GIM5-F1
#
_cell.length_a   1.000
_cell.length_b   1.000
_cell.length_c   1.000
_cell.angle_alpha   90.00
_cell.angle_beta   90.00
_cell.angle_gamma   90.00
#
_symmetry.space_group_name_H-M   'P 1'
#
loop_
_entity.id
_entity.type
_entity.pdbx_description
1 polymer ?
#
loop_
_entity_poly.entity_id
_entity_poly.type
_entity_poly.pdbx_seq_one_letter_code
_entity_poly.pdbx_strand_id
1 'polypeptide(L)'
;MEEHVVERIRQRVLLEVFNLDPVATPAPSRAEWPLWTEQDKQNVKLRVLSLNAWGLPVAPKCTERAAEIASAISSDFDLVVLQEIWHIRERNLVISKAQKSGFHYYHYFNPAVGFPFPMGADSFGTGLLILSKFPISNALYHSFSLSGRPYALHESDFVANKGVGLLRVETPAGQIDVYVTHLLANYNVGGKPGPGDFYRGHRTGQSYELTQFISATNRNSLTIVCGDFNSSPDCLELKIPKQLLSLRDAYTDTNDEDGLTFASPDNKYSHGEHPMRMDYVMYKIDKRPKGQSDWHLVESSIFKGFFTDAKGEKTPLSDHFGVKAEFVFSEPRPHMCEQQEGYAVVSNGTERSCPTTTCAHCDENGLELSDEDKAAADAVCLQEVQEMLFIGRNEAVAARHLRLWRAVAFFVAALAVFVTHMMSIVVSRWSWVAVLLFGMISVTEYVLTFFFLTFECSTFTELINQVQLHLHLHTHQIKGMIKAKAER
;
A
#
# COMPACT_ATOMS: atom_id res chain seq x y z
N MET A 1 1.90 7.03 -30.40
CA MET A 1 1.60 6.64 -29.00
C MET A 1 0.30 7.26 -28.52
N GLU A 2 0.09 8.58 -28.69
CA GLU A 2 -1.14 9.28 -28.28
C GLU A 2 -2.42 8.79 -28.99
N GLU A 3 -2.38 8.53 -30.30
CA GLU A 3 -3.54 8.03 -31.07
C GLU A 3 -4.07 6.68 -30.53
N HIS A 4 -3.17 5.80 -30.06
CA HIS A 4 -3.54 4.54 -29.43
C HIS A 4 -4.13 4.72 -28.03
N VAL A 5 -3.79 5.79 -27.30
CA VAL A 5 -4.34 6.07 -25.96
C VAL A 5 -5.78 6.56 -26.10
N VAL A 6 -6.02 7.51 -26.99
CA VAL A 6 -7.36 8.06 -27.25
C VAL A 6 -8.32 6.97 -27.70
N GLU A 7 -7.88 6.07 -28.59
CA GLU A 7 -8.71 4.96 -29.04
C GLU A 7 -9.04 3.97 -27.92
N ARG A 8 -8.09 3.64 -27.03
CA ARG A 8 -8.37 2.80 -25.85
C ARG A 8 -9.37 3.44 -24.90
N ILE A 9 -9.24 4.74 -24.65
CA ILE A 9 -10.19 5.50 -23.83
C ILE A 9 -11.58 5.43 -24.47
N ARG A 10 -11.68 5.73 -25.76
CA ARG A 10 -12.96 5.70 -26.49
C ARG A 10 -13.60 4.32 -26.42
N GLN A 11 -12.84 3.26 -26.73
CA GLN A 11 -13.33 1.88 -26.67
C GLN A 11 -13.81 1.52 -25.27
N ARG A 12 -13.03 1.85 -24.23
CA ARG A 12 -13.41 1.54 -22.85
C ARG A 12 -14.67 2.30 -22.42
N VAL A 13 -14.76 3.59 -22.72
CA VAL A 13 -15.97 4.38 -22.42
C VAL A 13 -17.19 3.81 -23.13
N LEU A 14 -17.09 3.47 -24.42
CA LEU A 14 -18.20 2.86 -25.16
C LEU A 14 -18.62 1.51 -24.55
N LEU A 15 -17.65 0.66 -24.22
CA LEU A 15 -17.89 -0.66 -23.64
C LEU A 15 -18.70 -0.57 -22.35
N GLU A 16 -18.30 0.32 -21.44
CA GLU A 16 -18.91 0.41 -20.10
C GLU A 16 -20.19 1.26 -20.08
N VAL A 17 -20.24 2.39 -20.81
CA VAL A 17 -21.43 3.25 -20.86
C VAL A 17 -22.61 2.53 -21.52
N PHE A 18 -22.35 1.75 -22.57
CA PHE A 18 -23.39 1.02 -23.29
C PHE A 18 -23.50 -0.45 -22.88
N ASN A 19 -22.73 -0.90 -21.89
CA ASN A 19 -22.70 -2.29 -21.41
C ASN A 19 -22.60 -3.32 -22.55
N LEU A 20 -21.68 -3.09 -23.50
CA LEU A 20 -21.60 -3.87 -24.75
C LEU A 20 -21.06 -5.29 -24.55
N ASP A 21 -20.38 -5.54 -23.43
CA ASP A 21 -19.82 -6.84 -23.05
C ASP A 21 -19.98 -7.04 -21.54
N PRO A 22 -21.16 -7.46 -21.05
CA PRO A 22 -21.41 -7.57 -19.62
C PRO A 22 -20.55 -8.68 -19.00
N VAL A 23 -19.96 -8.40 -17.84
CA VAL A 23 -19.13 -9.38 -17.10
C VAL A 23 -19.95 -10.04 -16.02
N ALA A 24 -19.98 -11.37 -16.02
CA ALA A 24 -20.68 -12.14 -15.00
C ALA A 24 -20.09 -11.84 -13.60
N THR A 25 -20.97 -11.74 -12.61
CA THR A 25 -20.56 -11.69 -11.21
C THR A 25 -20.04 -13.06 -10.80
N PRO A 26 -18.82 -13.16 -10.21
CA PRO A 26 -18.28 -14.44 -9.75
C PRO A 26 -19.17 -15.03 -8.64
N ALA A 27 -19.04 -16.34 -8.43
CA ALA A 27 -19.66 -16.97 -7.27
C ALA A 27 -19.16 -16.29 -5.99
N PRO A 28 -20.02 -16.02 -4.99
CA PRO A 28 -19.60 -15.36 -3.76
C PRO A 28 -18.53 -16.18 -3.04
N SER A 29 -17.74 -15.51 -2.19
CA SER A 29 -16.78 -16.15 -1.28
C SER A 29 -17.52 -17.06 -0.29
N ARG A 30 -17.85 -18.29 -0.71
CA ARG A 30 -18.53 -19.32 0.07
C ARG A 30 -17.95 -20.67 -0.35
N ALA A 31 -17.17 -21.26 0.54
CA ALA A 31 -16.83 -22.68 0.49
C ALA A 31 -17.03 -23.27 1.88
N GLU A 32 -17.35 -24.56 1.93
CA GLU A 32 -17.35 -25.32 3.18
C GLU A 32 -15.99 -25.18 3.85
N TRP A 33 -15.98 -24.95 5.16
CA TRP A 33 -14.74 -24.83 5.89
C TRP A 33 -14.04 -26.20 5.91
N PRO A 34 -12.77 -26.28 5.50
CA PRO A 34 -12.05 -27.54 5.48
C PRO A 34 -11.93 -28.11 6.90
N LEU A 35 -12.07 -29.42 7.01
CA LEU A 35 -11.73 -30.17 8.22
C LEU A 35 -10.28 -30.61 8.11
N TRP A 36 -9.41 -30.00 8.93
CA TRP A 36 -7.99 -30.35 8.96
C TRP A 36 -7.74 -31.50 9.93
N THR A 37 -7.01 -32.51 9.45
CA THR A 37 -6.51 -33.61 10.26
C THR A 37 -5.34 -33.17 11.14
N GLU A 38 -4.95 -33.98 12.13
CA GLU A 38 -3.74 -33.68 12.93
C GLU A 38 -2.47 -33.63 12.07
N GLN A 39 -2.42 -34.38 10.96
CA GLN A 39 -1.30 -34.34 10.03
C GLN A 39 -1.22 -32.99 9.29
N ASP A 40 -2.36 -32.42 8.90
CA ASP A 40 -2.42 -31.11 8.24
C ASP A 40 -1.91 -29.99 9.16
N LYS A 41 -2.03 -30.15 10.48
CA LYS A 41 -1.61 -29.16 11.49
C LYS A 41 -0.11 -29.21 11.79
N GLN A 42 0.58 -30.30 11.47
CA GLN A 42 1.99 -30.50 11.80
C GLN A 42 2.94 -29.73 10.87
N ASN A 43 2.56 -29.57 9.60
CA ASN A 43 3.37 -28.91 8.59
C ASN A 43 2.48 -28.10 7.64
N VAL A 44 2.32 -26.81 7.93
CA VAL A 44 1.50 -25.91 7.11
C VAL A 44 2.39 -25.06 6.25
N LYS A 45 2.10 -25.01 4.96
CA LYS A 45 2.74 -24.08 4.03
C LYS A 45 1.80 -22.94 3.68
N LEU A 46 2.37 -21.74 3.60
CA LEU A 46 1.67 -20.54 3.17
C LEU A 46 2.55 -19.78 2.18
N ARG A 47 2.22 -19.88 0.89
CA ARG A 47 2.88 -19.13 -0.17
C ARG A 47 2.09 -17.87 -0.50
N VAL A 48 2.69 -16.71 -0.23
CA VAL A 48 2.07 -15.40 -0.36
C VAL A 48 2.62 -14.69 -1.57
N LEU A 49 1.75 -13.99 -2.31
CA LEU A 49 2.12 -13.06 -3.38
C LEU A 49 1.51 -11.69 -3.11
N SER A 50 2.32 -10.63 -3.18
CA SER A 50 1.87 -9.25 -3.35
C SER A 50 2.18 -8.77 -4.76
N LEU A 51 1.20 -8.23 -5.48
CA LEU A 51 1.37 -7.75 -6.85
C LEU A 51 0.46 -6.55 -7.16
N ASN A 52 1.06 -5.41 -7.50
CA ASN A 52 0.33 -4.34 -8.19
C ASN A 52 -0.01 -4.82 -9.62
N ALA A 53 -1.30 -4.93 -9.92
CA ALA A 53 -1.81 -5.48 -11.18
C ALA A 53 -1.96 -4.46 -12.31
N TRP A 54 -1.77 -3.16 -12.01
CA TRP A 54 -1.93 -2.07 -12.96
C TRP A 54 -3.27 -2.11 -13.71
N GLY A 55 -4.35 -2.34 -12.97
CA GLY A 55 -5.68 -2.55 -13.55
C GLY A 55 -6.38 -1.26 -13.98
N LEU A 56 -5.62 -0.21 -14.34
CA LEU A 56 -6.19 1.02 -14.89
C LEU A 56 -6.96 0.67 -16.18
N PRO A 57 -8.26 1.00 -16.29
CA PRO A 57 -9.10 0.56 -17.42
C PRO A 57 -8.59 0.93 -18.82
N VAL A 58 -7.76 1.97 -18.90
CA VAL A 58 -7.20 2.52 -20.14
C VAL A 58 -5.73 2.11 -20.37
N ALA A 59 -5.15 1.34 -19.44
CA ALA A 59 -3.81 0.77 -19.60
C ALA A 59 -3.79 -0.24 -20.76
N PRO A 60 -2.65 -0.37 -21.47
CA PRO A 60 -2.47 -1.39 -22.50
C PRO A 60 -2.87 -2.78 -22.02
N LYS A 61 -3.71 -3.46 -22.83
CA LYS A 61 -4.11 -4.85 -22.65
C LYS A 61 -4.67 -5.18 -21.26
N CYS A 62 -5.31 -4.23 -20.58
CA CYS A 62 -5.75 -4.37 -19.19
C CYS A 62 -6.55 -5.67 -18.94
N THR A 63 -7.58 -5.94 -19.76
CA THR A 63 -8.41 -7.14 -19.61
C THR A 63 -7.67 -8.45 -19.92
N GLU A 64 -6.79 -8.46 -20.93
CA GLU A 64 -5.94 -9.61 -21.27
C GLU A 64 -4.95 -9.90 -20.13
N ARG A 65 -4.25 -8.88 -19.63
CA ARG A 65 -3.34 -8.96 -18.48
C ARG A 65 -4.04 -9.48 -17.23
N ALA A 66 -5.24 -8.99 -16.91
CA ALA A 66 -6.03 -9.49 -15.79
C ALA A 66 -6.34 -10.99 -15.93
N ALA A 67 -6.66 -11.43 -17.15
CA ALA A 67 -6.87 -12.84 -17.45
C ALA A 67 -5.60 -13.69 -17.26
N GLU A 68 -4.44 -13.17 -17.63
CA GLU A 68 -3.14 -13.84 -17.54
C GLU A 68 -2.56 -13.82 -16.13
N ILE A 69 -2.81 -12.75 -15.35
CA ILE A 69 -2.50 -12.69 -13.91
C ILE A 69 -3.20 -13.84 -13.21
N ALA A 70 -4.50 -14.03 -13.45
CA ALA A 70 -5.25 -15.13 -12.85
C ALA A 70 -4.72 -16.53 -13.24
N SER A 71 -4.23 -16.68 -14.47
CA SER A 71 -3.56 -17.92 -14.91
C SER A 71 -2.23 -18.13 -14.17
N ALA A 72 -1.42 -17.07 -14.05
CA ALA A 72 -0.08 -17.13 -13.47
C ALA A 72 -0.09 -17.40 -11.96
N ILE A 73 -1.15 -17.04 -11.25
CA ILE A 73 -1.26 -17.27 -9.79
C ILE A 73 -1.88 -18.63 -9.41
N SER A 74 -2.26 -19.46 -10.39
CA SER A 74 -3.10 -20.65 -10.17
C SER A 74 -2.45 -21.77 -9.33
N SER A 75 -1.17 -22.07 -9.56
CA SER A 75 -0.50 -23.26 -8.97
C SER A 75 0.37 -22.97 -7.76
N ASP A 76 0.97 -21.78 -7.70
CA ASP A 76 2.17 -21.55 -6.88
C ASP A 76 1.89 -20.79 -5.58
N PHE A 77 0.66 -20.34 -5.37
CA PHE A 77 0.30 -19.50 -4.24
C PHE A 77 -0.92 -20.03 -3.49
N ASP A 78 -0.99 -19.69 -2.21
CA ASP A 78 -2.09 -20.03 -1.31
C ASP A 78 -2.85 -18.77 -0.85
N LEU A 79 -2.15 -17.63 -0.84
CA LEU A 79 -2.70 -16.30 -0.56
C LEU A 79 -2.13 -15.29 -1.57
N VAL A 80 -3.00 -14.60 -2.30
CA VAL A 80 -2.62 -13.60 -3.29
C VAL A 80 -3.27 -12.28 -2.95
N VAL A 81 -2.46 -11.24 -2.87
CA VAL A 81 -2.84 -9.87 -2.56
C VAL A 81 -2.54 -9.00 -3.77
N LEU A 82 -3.58 -8.45 -4.38
CA LEU A 82 -3.49 -7.63 -5.58
C LEU A 82 -3.85 -6.18 -5.26
N GLN A 83 -3.01 -5.25 -5.71
CA GLN A 83 -3.31 -3.83 -5.77
C GLN A 83 -3.78 -3.46 -7.18
N GLU A 84 -4.41 -2.29 -7.30
CA GLU A 84 -4.86 -1.72 -8.59
C GLU A 84 -5.90 -2.53 -9.37
N ILE A 85 -6.69 -3.39 -8.71
CA ILE A 85 -7.86 -4.00 -9.32
C ILE A 85 -9.03 -3.00 -9.27
N TRP A 86 -8.96 -1.98 -10.13
CA TRP A 86 -9.86 -0.83 -10.06
C TRP A 86 -11.28 -1.16 -10.50
N HIS A 87 -11.42 -1.88 -11.62
CA HIS A 87 -12.69 -2.03 -12.31
C HIS A 87 -13.33 -3.41 -12.16
N ILE A 88 -14.67 -3.43 -12.07
CA ILE A 88 -15.47 -4.65 -11.87
C ILE A 88 -15.21 -5.73 -12.92
N ARG A 89 -15.00 -5.34 -14.18
CA ARG A 89 -14.67 -6.24 -15.28
C ARG A 89 -13.44 -7.09 -14.99
N GLU A 90 -12.31 -6.44 -14.76
CA GLU A 90 -11.04 -7.11 -14.45
C GLU A 90 -11.12 -7.85 -13.11
N ARG A 91 -11.76 -7.25 -12.10
CA ARG A 91 -12.02 -7.90 -10.81
C ARG A 91 -12.74 -9.25 -10.96
N ASN A 92 -13.89 -9.24 -11.63
CA ASN A 92 -14.73 -10.42 -11.78
C ASN A 92 -14.05 -11.49 -12.64
N LEU A 93 -13.30 -11.08 -13.68
CA LEU A 93 -12.52 -11.98 -14.51
C LEU A 93 -11.43 -12.68 -13.71
N VAL A 94 -10.66 -11.94 -12.92
CA VAL A 94 -9.60 -12.48 -12.06
C VAL A 94 -10.17 -13.47 -11.06
N ILE A 95 -11.24 -13.09 -10.34
CA ILE A 95 -11.88 -13.96 -9.35
C ILE A 95 -12.41 -15.25 -10.02
N SER A 96 -13.17 -15.12 -11.11
CA SER A 96 -13.79 -16.27 -11.77
C SER A 96 -12.76 -17.28 -12.30
N LYS A 97 -11.60 -16.79 -12.76
CA LYS A 97 -10.49 -17.66 -13.18
C LYS A 97 -9.77 -18.27 -11.97
N ALA A 98 -9.45 -17.47 -10.96
CA ALA A 98 -8.74 -17.95 -9.76
C ALA A 98 -9.55 -19.00 -8.98
N GLN A 99 -10.89 -18.91 -8.98
CA GLN A 99 -11.77 -19.91 -8.39
C GLN A 99 -11.56 -21.31 -9.01
N LYS A 100 -11.23 -21.40 -10.31
CA LYS A 100 -10.93 -22.69 -10.97
C LYS A 100 -9.64 -23.34 -10.45
N SER A 101 -8.83 -22.59 -9.72
CA SER A 101 -7.55 -23.01 -9.15
C SER A 101 -7.59 -23.14 -7.62
N GLY A 102 -8.79 -23.16 -7.03
CA GLY A 102 -9.01 -23.40 -5.61
C GLY A 102 -9.07 -22.13 -4.74
N PHE A 103 -8.94 -20.93 -5.33
CA PHE A 103 -9.15 -19.66 -4.60
C PHE A 103 -10.65 -19.39 -4.39
N HIS A 104 -11.28 -20.20 -3.54
CA HIS A 104 -12.73 -20.09 -3.27
C HIS A 104 -13.07 -19.00 -2.26
N TYR A 105 -12.08 -18.50 -1.52
CA TYR A 105 -12.24 -17.41 -0.57
C TYR A 105 -11.60 -16.15 -1.15
N TYR A 106 -12.37 -15.06 -1.21
CA TYR A 106 -11.84 -13.80 -1.69
C TYR A 106 -12.53 -12.63 -1.00
N HIS A 107 -11.83 -11.49 -0.98
CA HIS A 107 -12.41 -10.24 -0.53
C HIS A 107 -11.93 -9.09 -1.40
N TYR A 108 -12.85 -8.19 -1.73
CA TYR A 108 -12.55 -6.95 -2.41
C TYR A 108 -13.06 -5.79 -1.58
N PHE A 109 -12.19 -4.84 -1.25
CA PHE A 109 -12.58 -3.67 -0.48
C PHE A 109 -13.23 -2.63 -1.39
N ASN A 110 -14.55 -2.48 -1.27
CA ASN A 110 -15.35 -1.56 -2.10
C ASN A 110 -15.36 -0.07 -1.71
N PRO A 111 -15.06 0.39 -0.47
CA PRO A 111 -15.34 1.78 -0.08
C PRO A 111 -14.38 2.77 -0.74
N ALA A 112 -14.71 3.22 -1.96
CA ALA A 112 -14.06 4.29 -2.70
C ALA A 112 -14.95 5.54 -2.73
N VAL A 113 -14.36 6.72 -3.01
CA VAL A 113 -15.13 7.97 -3.19
C VAL A 113 -15.91 7.94 -4.52
N GLY A 114 -15.40 7.21 -5.51
CA GLY A 114 -15.99 7.09 -6.84
C GLY A 114 -15.38 8.08 -7.84
N PHE A 115 -15.38 7.68 -9.12
CA PHE A 115 -14.84 8.50 -10.20
C PHE A 115 -15.93 9.40 -10.79
N PRO A 116 -15.65 10.68 -11.12
CA PRO A 116 -16.67 11.63 -11.61
C PRO A 116 -17.21 11.33 -13.02
N PHE A 117 -16.83 10.20 -13.62
CA PHE A 117 -17.37 9.73 -14.90
C PHE A 117 -18.15 8.43 -14.73
N PRO A 118 -19.33 8.30 -15.34
CA PRO A 118 -20.19 7.14 -15.18
C PRO A 118 -19.62 5.94 -15.95
N MET A 119 -18.75 5.16 -15.31
CA MET A 119 -18.30 3.85 -15.83
C MET A 119 -19.00 2.67 -15.15
N GLY A 120 -20.13 2.90 -14.48
CA GLY A 120 -20.92 1.89 -13.77
C GLY A 120 -20.90 2.05 -12.26
N ALA A 121 -21.98 1.61 -11.58
CA ALA A 121 -22.22 1.88 -10.17
C ALA A 121 -21.23 1.19 -9.21
N ASP A 122 -20.64 0.06 -9.62
CA ASP A 122 -19.69 -0.73 -8.81
C ASP A 122 -18.29 -0.82 -9.46
N SER A 123 -17.99 0.12 -10.36
CA SER A 123 -16.84 0.04 -11.28
C SER A 123 -15.55 0.64 -10.75
N PHE A 124 -15.55 1.28 -9.59
CA PHE A 124 -14.34 1.80 -8.95
C PHE A 124 -14.40 1.57 -7.45
N GLY A 125 -13.53 0.69 -6.95
CA GLY A 125 -13.30 0.47 -5.52
C GLY A 125 -11.88 0.87 -5.11
N THR A 126 -11.42 0.34 -3.97
CA THR A 126 -10.08 0.65 -3.41
C THR A 126 -8.93 0.06 -4.21
N GLY A 127 -9.21 -0.79 -5.18
CA GLY A 127 -8.20 -1.52 -5.94
C GLY A 127 -7.63 -2.75 -5.24
N LEU A 128 -8.03 -3.01 -3.98
CA LEU A 128 -7.47 -4.08 -3.16
C LEU A 128 -8.31 -5.36 -3.26
N LEU A 129 -7.76 -6.38 -3.93
CA LEU A 129 -8.35 -7.72 -4.08
C LEU A 129 -7.47 -8.76 -3.40
N ILE A 130 -8.08 -9.62 -2.59
CA ILE A 130 -7.41 -10.74 -1.93
C ILE A 130 -8.06 -12.03 -2.39
N LEU A 131 -7.24 -13.00 -2.75
CA LEU A 131 -7.64 -14.35 -3.14
C LEU A 131 -6.94 -15.33 -2.18
N SER A 132 -7.68 -16.25 -1.60
CA SER A 132 -7.18 -17.22 -0.62
C SER A 132 -7.71 -18.62 -0.90
N LYS A 133 -6.84 -19.62 -0.76
CA LYS A 133 -7.21 -21.03 -0.67
C LYS A 133 -7.69 -21.41 0.73
N PHE A 134 -7.38 -20.57 1.72
CA PHE A 134 -7.78 -20.71 3.12
C PHE A 134 -9.01 -19.84 3.45
N PRO A 135 -9.91 -20.28 4.36
CA PRO A 135 -11.08 -19.49 4.74
C PRO A 135 -10.73 -18.10 5.26
N ILE A 136 -11.51 -17.10 4.87
CA ILE A 136 -11.45 -15.74 5.42
C ILE A 136 -12.59 -15.58 6.42
N SER A 137 -12.28 -15.45 7.71
CA SER A 137 -13.28 -15.38 8.78
C SER A 137 -13.70 -13.97 9.15
N ASN A 138 -12.88 -12.96 8.83
CA ASN A 138 -13.21 -11.56 9.06
C ASN A 138 -12.50 -10.64 8.06
N ALA A 139 -13.11 -9.49 7.76
CA ALA A 139 -12.52 -8.43 6.96
C ALA A 139 -12.89 -7.06 7.54
N LEU A 140 -11.92 -6.16 7.65
CA LEU A 140 -12.09 -4.79 8.13
C LEU A 140 -11.29 -3.83 7.25
N TYR A 141 -11.84 -2.66 6.93
CA TYR A 141 -11.16 -1.63 6.15
C TYR A 141 -11.01 -0.35 6.96
N HIS A 142 -9.86 0.29 6.82
CA HIS A 142 -9.58 1.62 7.36
C HIS A 142 -9.05 2.52 6.25
N SER A 143 -9.82 3.55 5.88
CA SER A 143 -9.38 4.59 4.96
C SER A 143 -8.35 5.48 5.64
N PHE A 144 -7.27 5.80 4.94
CA PHE A 144 -6.31 6.77 5.45
C PHE A 144 -6.86 8.18 5.35
N SER A 145 -6.51 8.99 6.35
CA SER A 145 -7.01 10.36 6.44
C SER A 145 -6.41 11.28 5.36
N LEU A 146 -5.20 10.96 4.87
CA LEU A 146 -4.49 11.67 3.80
C LEU A 146 -4.47 10.87 2.49
N SER A 147 -5.62 10.74 1.82
CA SER A 147 -5.77 9.95 0.58
C SER A 147 -5.50 10.71 -0.72
N GLY A 148 -4.70 11.77 -0.70
CA GLY A 148 -4.36 12.58 -1.89
C GLY A 148 -5.32 13.74 -2.16
N ARG A 149 -5.17 14.39 -3.33
CA ARG A 149 -5.86 15.66 -3.61
C ARG A 149 -7.10 15.46 -4.50
N PRO A 150 -8.29 15.89 -4.07
CA PRO A 150 -9.55 15.73 -4.82
C PRO A 150 -9.58 16.47 -6.16
N TYR A 151 -8.81 17.54 -6.28
CA TYR A 151 -8.70 18.32 -7.51
C TYR A 151 -7.64 17.77 -8.48
N ALA A 152 -6.83 16.81 -8.07
CA ALA A 152 -5.85 16.14 -8.91
C ALA A 152 -6.46 14.87 -9.52
N LEU A 153 -7.54 15.05 -10.29
CA LEU A 153 -8.29 13.92 -10.88
C LEU A 153 -7.43 13.01 -11.77
N HIS A 154 -6.34 13.53 -12.34
CA HIS A 154 -5.40 12.78 -13.16
C HIS A 154 -4.53 11.81 -12.35
N GLU A 155 -4.38 12.04 -11.04
CA GLU A 155 -3.64 11.19 -10.10
C GLU A 155 -4.54 10.06 -9.57
N SER A 156 -5.86 10.26 -9.52
CA SER A 156 -6.85 9.22 -9.15
C SER A 156 -6.72 8.60 -7.75
N ASP A 157 -5.71 8.91 -6.94
CA ASP A 157 -5.60 8.34 -5.59
C ASP A 157 -6.74 8.75 -4.66
N PHE A 158 -7.19 10.01 -4.75
CA PHE A 158 -8.29 10.50 -3.90
C PHE A 158 -9.57 9.73 -4.13
N VAL A 159 -9.88 9.42 -5.40
CA VAL A 159 -11.10 8.67 -5.74
C VAL A 159 -11.02 7.21 -5.26
N ALA A 160 -9.82 6.65 -5.20
CA ALA A 160 -9.56 5.29 -4.73
C ALA A 160 -9.75 5.13 -3.22
N ASN A 161 -9.75 6.23 -2.45
CA ASN A 161 -9.87 6.21 -0.98
C ASN A 161 -8.82 5.27 -0.35
N LYS A 162 -7.52 5.55 -0.57
CA LYS A 162 -6.40 4.73 -0.11
C LYS A 162 -6.54 4.37 1.38
N GLY A 163 -6.05 3.18 1.74
CA GLY A 163 -6.26 2.65 3.09
C GLY A 163 -5.58 1.32 3.32
N VAL A 164 -5.96 0.69 4.43
CA VAL A 164 -5.52 -0.65 4.82
C VAL A 164 -6.73 -1.56 5.01
N GLY A 165 -6.65 -2.75 4.42
CA GLY A 165 -7.57 -3.84 4.66
C GLY A 165 -6.95 -4.89 5.57
N LEU A 166 -7.64 -5.26 6.66
CA LEU A 166 -7.33 -6.42 7.49
C LEU A 166 -8.22 -7.60 7.06
N LEU A 167 -7.63 -8.77 6.91
CA LEU A 167 -8.30 -10.05 6.79
C LEU A 167 -7.80 -11.01 7.85
N ARG A 168 -8.72 -11.79 8.42
CA ARG A 168 -8.37 -12.95 9.26
C ARG A 168 -8.52 -14.20 8.43
N VAL A 169 -7.41 -14.92 8.27
CA VAL A 169 -7.33 -16.12 7.43
C VAL A 169 -7.13 -17.32 8.33
N GLU A 170 -7.95 -18.34 8.16
CA GLU A 170 -7.93 -19.58 8.95
C GLU A 170 -7.00 -20.59 8.27
N THR A 171 -5.89 -20.93 8.93
CA THR A 171 -4.97 -21.97 8.45
C THR A 171 -5.05 -23.20 9.36
N PRO A 172 -4.56 -24.38 8.92
CA PRO A 172 -4.45 -25.52 9.81
C PRO A 172 -3.61 -25.24 11.08
N ALA A 173 -2.67 -24.29 11.03
CA ALA A 173 -1.83 -23.90 12.16
C ALA A 173 -2.48 -22.84 13.08
N GLY A 174 -3.72 -22.44 12.78
CA GLY A 174 -4.45 -21.39 13.47
C GLY A 174 -4.69 -20.17 12.59
N GLN A 175 -5.43 -19.21 13.15
CA GLN A 175 -5.75 -17.96 12.47
C GLN A 175 -4.50 -17.07 12.33
N ILE A 176 -4.42 -16.36 11.21
CA ILE A 176 -3.38 -15.36 10.92
C ILE A 176 -4.03 -14.01 10.56
N ASP A 177 -3.30 -12.92 10.79
CA ASP A 177 -3.72 -11.59 10.36
C ASP A 177 -2.98 -11.19 9.08
N VAL A 178 -3.74 -10.85 8.04
CA VAL A 178 -3.23 -10.38 6.75
C VAL A 178 -3.69 -8.94 6.54
N TYR A 179 -2.74 -8.04 6.36
CA TYR A 179 -2.98 -6.65 6.03
C TYR A 179 -2.61 -6.39 4.57
N VAL A 180 -3.46 -5.68 3.85
CA VAL A 180 -3.18 -5.19 2.51
C VAL A 180 -3.22 -3.67 2.48
N THR A 181 -2.28 -3.05 1.77
CA THR A 181 -2.33 -1.61 1.51
C THR A 181 -1.81 -1.27 0.11
N HIS A 182 -2.10 -0.04 -0.32
CA HIS A 182 -1.49 0.62 -1.45
C HIS A 182 -1.34 2.09 -1.05
N LEU A 183 -0.11 2.53 -0.74
CA LEU A 183 0.13 3.92 -0.33
C LEU A 183 -0.04 4.88 -1.52
N LEU A 184 -0.09 6.17 -1.24
CA LEU A 184 -0.21 7.22 -2.26
C LEU A 184 0.95 7.13 -3.26
N ALA A 185 0.73 7.43 -4.54
CA ALA A 185 1.82 7.36 -5.53
C ALA A 185 2.81 8.54 -5.42
N ASN A 186 4.03 8.33 -5.92
CA ASN A 186 5.00 9.41 -6.15
C ASN A 186 4.82 9.97 -7.55
N TYR A 187 4.42 11.25 -7.64
CA TYR A 187 4.16 11.94 -8.91
C TYR A 187 5.34 12.79 -9.41
N ASN A 188 6.54 12.59 -8.87
CA ASN A 188 7.74 13.21 -9.43
C ASN A 188 7.96 12.78 -10.88
N VAL A 189 8.52 13.69 -11.67
CA VAL A 189 8.91 13.40 -13.06
C VAL A 189 9.89 12.23 -13.08
N GLY A 190 9.52 11.15 -13.78
CA GLY A 190 10.29 9.91 -13.86
C GLY A 190 10.28 9.06 -12.58
N GLY A 191 9.34 9.30 -11.65
CA GLY A 191 9.13 8.46 -10.45
C GLY A 191 10.21 8.59 -9.37
N LYS A 192 11.20 9.49 -9.53
CA LYS A 192 12.33 9.59 -8.61
C LYS A 192 11.91 10.08 -7.22
N PRO A 193 12.28 9.40 -6.12
CA PRO A 193 12.05 9.91 -4.76
C PRO A 193 12.90 11.15 -4.46
N GLY A 194 12.42 12.01 -3.56
CA GLY A 194 13.18 13.17 -3.07
C GLY A 194 12.58 14.51 -3.48
N PRO A 195 13.40 15.58 -3.61
CA PRO A 195 12.91 16.94 -3.85
C PRO A 195 11.92 17.02 -5.03
N GLY A 196 10.76 17.61 -4.78
CA GLY A 196 9.62 17.66 -5.72
C GLY A 196 8.47 16.73 -5.35
N ASP A 197 8.69 15.75 -4.48
CA ASP A 197 7.64 14.82 -4.05
C ASP A 197 6.73 15.45 -3.00
N PHE A 198 5.71 16.15 -3.46
CA PHE A 198 4.71 16.81 -2.62
C PHE A 198 3.80 15.84 -1.84
N TYR A 199 3.94 14.53 -2.07
CA TYR A 199 3.12 13.49 -1.46
C TYR A 199 3.84 12.67 -0.40
N ARG A 200 5.14 12.90 -0.20
CA ARG A 200 5.90 12.23 0.85
C ARG A 200 5.27 12.41 2.24
N GLY A 201 4.86 13.63 2.60
CA GLY A 201 4.17 13.88 3.88
C GLY A 201 2.84 13.11 4.01
N HIS A 202 2.13 12.90 2.89
CA HIS A 202 0.92 12.06 2.88
C HIS A 202 1.28 10.59 3.10
N ARG A 203 2.25 10.04 2.34
CA ARG A 203 2.69 8.65 2.50
C ARG A 203 3.24 8.36 3.89
N THR A 204 4.01 9.28 4.47
CA THR A 204 4.47 9.18 5.86
C THR A 204 3.28 9.10 6.83
N GLY A 205 2.27 9.96 6.67
CA GLY A 205 1.04 9.92 7.47
C GLY A 205 0.26 8.61 7.30
N GLN A 206 0.12 8.13 6.07
CA GLN A 206 -0.53 6.84 5.78
C GLN A 206 0.21 5.65 6.40
N SER A 207 1.54 5.64 6.34
CA SER A 207 2.34 4.58 6.97
C SER A 207 2.26 4.61 8.50
N TYR A 208 2.20 5.81 9.09
CA TYR A 208 1.90 5.96 10.51
C TYR A 208 0.49 5.44 10.86
N GLU A 209 -0.55 5.83 10.12
CA GLU A 209 -1.91 5.32 10.33
C GLU A 209 -2.01 3.79 10.15
N LEU A 210 -1.34 3.24 9.13
CA LEU A 210 -1.19 1.80 8.91
C LEU A 210 -0.61 1.11 10.16
N THR A 211 0.46 1.66 10.69
CA THR A 211 1.15 1.13 11.88
C THR A 211 0.25 1.16 13.11
N GLN A 212 -0.45 2.28 13.36
CA GLN A 212 -1.40 2.39 14.46
C GLN A 212 -2.57 1.42 14.29
N PHE A 213 -3.08 1.25 13.07
CA PHE A 213 -4.15 0.32 12.77
C PHE A 213 -3.73 -1.14 13.02
N ILE A 214 -2.54 -1.55 12.57
CA ILE A 214 -2.00 -2.89 12.85
C ILE A 214 -1.86 -3.07 14.38
N SER A 215 -1.23 -2.12 15.07
CA SER A 215 -1.06 -2.18 16.53
C SER A 215 -2.38 -2.38 17.28
N ALA A 216 -3.45 -1.73 16.82
CA ALA A 216 -4.76 -1.77 17.48
C ALA A 216 -5.57 -3.03 17.13
N THR A 217 -5.26 -3.72 16.03
CA THR A 217 -6.13 -4.76 15.47
C THR A 217 -5.49 -6.14 15.41
N ASN A 218 -4.16 -6.23 15.48
CA ASN A 218 -3.42 -7.49 15.44
C ASN A 218 -3.71 -8.34 16.68
N ARG A 219 -3.97 -9.63 16.46
CA ARG A 219 -4.35 -10.60 17.51
C ARG A 219 -3.70 -11.96 17.33
N ASN A 220 -3.05 -12.20 16.21
CA ASN A 220 -2.57 -13.52 15.81
C ASN A 220 -1.05 -13.56 15.69
N SER A 221 -0.47 -14.73 15.97
CA SER A 221 0.98 -14.89 16.09
C SER A 221 1.74 -14.67 14.78
N LEU A 222 1.09 -14.93 13.63
CA LEU A 222 1.61 -14.54 12.32
C LEU A 222 0.84 -13.34 11.80
N THR A 223 1.58 -12.25 11.60
CA THR A 223 1.13 -11.03 10.94
C THR A 223 1.81 -10.91 9.60
N ILE A 224 1.06 -10.68 8.53
CA ILE A 224 1.60 -10.44 7.19
C ILE A 224 1.04 -9.10 6.69
N VAL A 225 1.90 -8.24 6.16
CA VAL A 225 1.53 -6.95 5.57
C VAL A 225 2.03 -6.92 4.13
N CYS A 226 1.10 -6.94 3.18
CA CYS A 226 1.38 -6.93 1.75
C CYS A 226 0.96 -5.59 1.15
N GLY A 227 1.71 -5.09 0.18
CA GLY A 227 1.29 -3.90 -0.53
C GLY A 227 2.33 -3.26 -1.41
N ASP A 228 1.86 -2.31 -2.19
CA ASP A 228 2.67 -1.31 -2.87
C ASP A 228 2.78 -0.08 -1.97
N PHE A 229 3.97 0.18 -1.45
CA PHE A 229 4.25 1.30 -0.56
C PHE A 229 4.62 2.57 -1.32
N ASN A 230 4.72 2.50 -2.65
CA ASN A 230 5.15 3.58 -3.51
C ASN A 230 6.50 4.21 -3.08
N SER A 231 7.33 3.43 -2.38
CA SER A 231 8.52 3.91 -1.68
C SER A 231 9.60 2.82 -1.60
N SER A 232 10.87 3.23 -1.59
CA SER A 232 12.04 2.35 -1.56
C SER A 232 12.27 1.67 -0.19
N PRO A 233 13.08 0.60 -0.11
CA PRO A 233 13.22 -0.16 1.14
C PRO A 233 13.86 0.62 2.30
N ASP A 234 14.65 1.64 1.98
CA ASP A 234 15.39 2.52 2.89
C ASP A 234 14.63 3.79 3.31
N CYS A 235 13.36 3.93 2.89
CA CYS A 235 12.56 5.11 3.19
C CYS A 235 11.97 5.12 4.61
N LEU A 236 11.51 6.30 5.04
CA LEU A 236 10.83 6.47 6.32
C LEU A 236 9.52 5.67 6.37
N GLU A 237 8.79 5.61 5.26
CA GLU A 237 7.50 4.93 5.16
C GLU A 237 7.62 3.42 5.46
N LEU A 238 8.74 2.78 5.14
CA LEU A 238 9.02 1.40 5.52
C LEU A 238 9.65 1.31 6.92
N LYS A 239 10.43 2.31 7.34
CA LYS A 239 11.02 2.37 8.69
C LYS A 239 9.96 2.39 9.79
N ILE A 240 8.84 3.10 9.62
CA ILE A 240 7.80 3.24 10.66
C ILE A 240 7.24 1.89 11.13
N PRO A 241 6.65 1.04 10.25
CA PRO A 241 6.13 -0.26 10.67
C PRO A 241 7.22 -1.20 11.17
N LYS A 242 8.42 -1.14 10.57
CA LYS A 242 9.56 -1.96 10.98
C LYS A 242 10.05 -1.61 12.39
N GLN A 243 10.14 -0.32 12.70
CA GLN A 243 10.60 0.17 14.00
C GLN A 243 9.53 -0.04 15.07
N LEU A 244 8.34 0.53 14.88
CA LEU A 244 7.32 0.61 15.92
C LEU A 244 6.60 -0.72 16.20
N LEU A 245 6.55 -1.63 15.21
CA LEU A 245 5.89 -2.94 15.34
C LEU A 245 6.86 -4.12 15.26
N SER A 246 8.15 -3.86 15.03
CA SER A 246 9.14 -4.91 14.76
C SER A 246 8.74 -5.78 13.55
N LEU A 247 8.06 -5.18 12.56
CA LEU A 247 7.81 -5.86 11.29
C LEU A 247 9.13 -6.05 10.56
N ARG A 248 9.26 -7.20 9.90
CA ARG A 248 10.41 -7.58 9.09
C ARG A 248 10.04 -7.58 7.62
N ASP A 249 11.03 -7.47 6.74
CA ASP A 249 10.84 -7.48 5.28
C ASP A 249 11.33 -8.81 4.72
N ALA A 250 10.41 -9.65 4.24
CA ALA A 250 10.73 -11.01 3.79
C ALA A 250 11.79 -11.04 2.69
N TYR A 251 11.79 -10.04 1.81
CA TYR A 251 12.75 -9.97 0.71
C TYR A 251 14.18 -9.73 1.21
N THR A 252 14.38 -8.66 1.98
CA THR A 252 15.67 -8.31 2.59
C THR A 252 16.20 -9.43 3.50
N ASP A 253 15.30 -10.14 4.16
CA ASP A 253 15.65 -11.20 5.11
C ASP A 253 16.18 -12.49 4.47
N THR A 254 16.00 -12.67 3.16
CA THR A 254 16.40 -13.90 2.44
C THR A 254 17.20 -13.64 1.17
N ASN A 255 17.52 -12.39 0.85
CA ASN A 255 18.24 -11.99 -0.35
C ASN A 255 19.24 -10.87 -0.02
N ASP A 256 20.39 -10.87 -0.70
CA ASP A 256 21.45 -9.86 -0.53
C ASP A 256 21.28 -8.62 -1.43
N GLU A 257 20.33 -8.66 -2.36
CA GLU A 257 20.07 -7.62 -3.35
C GLU A 257 18.75 -6.88 -3.07
N ASP A 258 18.51 -5.75 -3.74
CA ASP A 258 17.31 -4.91 -3.46
C ASP A 258 16.02 -5.41 -4.13
N GLY A 259 16.11 -6.23 -5.19
CA GLY A 259 14.95 -6.85 -5.84
C GLY A 259 13.98 -5.88 -6.51
N LEU A 260 14.39 -5.25 -7.60
CA LEU A 260 13.55 -4.24 -8.28
C LEU A 260 12.18 -4.79 -8.69
N THR A 261 11.11 -4.12 -8.24
CA THR A 261 9.73 -4.42 -8.62
C THR A 261 9.19 -3.44 -9.65
N PHE A 262 9.73 -2.21 -9.71
CA PHE A 262 9.32 -1.18 -10.66
C PHE A 262 10.49 -0.68 -11.51
N ALA A 263 10.18 -0.27 -12.75
CA ALA A 263 11.10 0.27 -13.74
C ALA A 263 12.39 -0.54 -13.97
N SER A 264 12.33 -1.85 -13.71
CA SER A 264 13.41 -2.78 -14.01
C SER A 264 13.64 -2.88 -15.52
N PRO A 265 14.89 -3.15 -15.99
CA PRO A 265 15.22 -3.20 -17.41
C PRO A 265 14.38 -4.18 -18.25
N ASP A 266 13.84 -5.21 -17.61
CA ASP A 266 13.02 -6.25 -18.24
C ASP A 266 11.50 -5.98 -18.18
N ASN A 267 11.05 -4.87 -17.58
CA ASN A 267 9.66 -4.45 -17.63
C ASN A 267 9.43 -3.33 -18.65
N LYS A 268 8.94 -3.69 -19.85
CA LYS A 268 8.73 -2.72 -20.94
C LYS A 268 7.68 -1.63 -20.70
N TYR A 269 6.87 -1.73 -19.63
CA TYR A 269 5.85 -0.73 -19.33
C TYR A 269 6.37 0.41 -18.46
N SER A 270 7.22 0.11 -17.48
CA SER A 270 7.79 1.09 -16.54
C SER A 270 9.27 1.41 -16.81
N HIS A 271 9.95 0.65 -17.68
CA HIS A 271 11.35 0.91 -18.01
C HIS A 271 11.56 2.34 -18.54
N GLY A 272 12.57 3.02 -18.00
CA GLY A 272 12.87 4.42 -18.29
C GLY A 272 12.53 5.36 -17.13
N GLU A 273 11.70 4.91 -16.18
CA GLU A 273 11.50 5.58 -14.90
C GLU A 273 12.58 5.18 -13.88
N HIS A 274 12.49 5.71 -12.66
CA HIS A 274 13.44 5.42 -11.59
C HIS A 274 13.24 4.00 -11.04
N PRO A 275 14.22 3.08 -11.21
CA PRO A 275 14.09 1.70 -10.75
C PRO A 275 14.16 1.63 -9.23
N MET A 276 13.19 0.97 -8.61
CA MET A 276 13.20 0.68 -7.18
C MET A 276 12.32 -0.53 -6.85
N ARG A 277 12.45 -1.07 -5.64
CA ARG A 277 11.45 -1.96 -5.05
C ARG A 277 10.39 -1.13 -4.35
N MET A 278 9.14 -1.27 -4.77
CA MET A 278 7.97 -0.55 -4.25
C MET A 278 6.97 -1.51 -3.57
N ASP A 279 7.07 -2.80 -3.89
CA ASP A 279 6.17 -3.84 -3.42
C ASP A 279 6.83 -4.67 -2.31
N TYR A 280 6.06 -5.05 -1.29
CA TYR A 280 6.57 -5.70 -0.09
C TYR A 280 5.65 -6.82 0.39
N VAL A 281 6.29 -7.83 0.99
CA VAL A 281 5.66 -8.77 1.93
C VAL A 281 6.41 -8.62 3.25
N MET A 282 5.87 -7.82 4.16
CA MET A 282 6.38 -7.70 5.52
C MET A 282 5.70 -8.69 6.45
N TYR A 283 6.36 -9.06 7.53
CA TYR A 283 5.81 -10.02 8.48
C TYR A 283 6.29 -9.79 9.91
N LYS A 284 5.53 -10.32 10.87
CA LYS A 284 5.94 -10.46 12.27
C LYS A 284 5.47 -11.83 12.76
N ILE A 285 6.37 -12.54 13.43
CA ILE A 285 6.10 -13.82 14.09
C ILE A 285 6.33 -13.60 15.58
N ASP A 286 5.27 -13.74 16.37
CA ASP A 286 5.35 -13.65 17.82
C ASP A 286 6.04 -14.88 18.40
N LYS A 287 7.05 -14.67 19.26
CA LYS A 287 7.83 -15.76 19.89
C LYS A 287 6.90 -16.73 20.64
N ARG A 288 6.97 -18.02 20.30
CA ARG A 288 6.39 -19.10 21.11
C ARG A 288 7.38 -19.71 22.11
N PRO A 289 6.91 -20.39 23.18
CA PRO A 289 7.79 -21.10 24.11
C PRO A 289 8.71 -22.11 23.40
N LYS A 290 9.96 -22.25 23.87
CA LYS A 290 10.95 -23.18 23.30
C LYS A 290 10.36 -24.59 23.17
N GLY A 291 10.52 -25.21 22.00
CA GLY A 291 10.06 -26.56 21.69
C GLY A 291 8.65 -26.69 21.12
N GLN A 292 7.92 -25.59 20.92
CA GLN A 292 6.62 -25.60 20.22
C GLN A 292 6.78 -25.27 18.74
N SER A 293 5.92 -25.84 17.90
CA SER A 293 5.85 -25.49 16.48
C SER A 293 5.51 -24.01 16.30
N ASP A 294 6.18 -23.38 15.35
CA ASP A 294 5.98 -21.98 15.01
C ASP A 294 6.15 -21.72 13.52
N TRP A 295 5.69 -20.55 13.09
CA TRP A 295 5.90 -20.05 11.74
C TRP A 295 7.36 -19.65 11.54
N HIS A 296 7.87 -19.85 10.34
CA HIS A 296 9.16 -19.33 9.90
C HIS A 296 9.11 -18.97 8.42
N LEU A 297 9.83 -17.90 8.05
CA LEU A 297 10.10 -17.56 6.67
C LEU A 297 11.11 -18.57 6.11
N VAL A 298 10.81 -19.15 4.96
CA VAL A 298 11.69 -20.12 4.27
C VAL A 298 12.46 -19.45 3.15
N GLU A 299 11.77 -18.74 2.27
CA GLU A 299 12.36 -18.05 1.13
C GLU A 299 11.45 -16.94 0.64
N SER A 300 12.02 -16.01 -0.13
CA SER A 300 11.25 -15.03 -0.88
C SER A 300 11.98 -14.67 -2.18
N SER A 301 11.24 -14.16 -3.16
CA SER A 301 11.85 -13.68 -4.40
C SER A 301 10.93 -12.69 -5.13
N ILE A 302 11.46 -12.03 -6.16
CA ILE A 302 10.65 -11.24 -7.09
C ILE A 302 9.87 -12.17 -8.01
N PHE A 303 8.57 -11.94 -8.12
CA PHE A 303 7.66 -12.62 -9.05
C PHE A 303 7.61 -11.85 -10.38
N LYS A 304 8.44 -12.28 -11.33
CA LYS A 304 8.50 -11.71 -12.68
C LYS A 304 7.55 -12.45 -13.64
N GLY A 305 6.29 -12.03 -13.65
CA GLY A 305 5.26 -12.63 -14.50
C GLY A 305 5.26 -12.09 -15.93
N PHE A 306 5.17 -12.98 -16.91
CA PHE A 306 5.02 -12.65 -18.33
C PHE A 306 4.00 -13.55 -19.01
N PHE A 307 3.40 -13.05 -20.09
CA PHE A 307 2.58 -13.82 -21.02
C PHE A 307 3.02 -13.56 -22.46
N THR A 308 2.61 -14.42 -23.39
CA THR A 308 2.79 -14.20 -24.82
C THR A 308 1.52 -13.57 -25.36
N ASP A 309 1.63 -12.35 -25.90
CA ASP A 309 0.46 -11.63 -26.41
C ASP A 309 -0.02 -12.17 -27.77
N ALA A 310 -1.14 -11.63 -28.27
CA ALA A 310 -1.68 -11.97 -29.58
C ALA A 310 -0.74 -11.72 -30.77
N LYS A 311 0.36 -10.96 -30.59
CA LYS A 311 1.40 -10.72 -31.60
C LYS A 311 2.62 -11.64 -31.43
N GLY A 312 2.61 -12.53 -30.44
CA GLY A 312 3.74 -13.40 -30.13
C GLY A 312 4.83 -12.73 -29.28
N GLU A 313 4.61 -11.54 -28.75
CA GLU A 313 5.59 -10.83 -27.91
C GLU A 313 5.48 -11.25 -26.44
N LYS A 314 6.64 -11.51 -25.83
CA LYS A 314 6.76 -11.63 -24.37
C LYS A 314 6.40 -10.28 -23.72
N THR A 315 5.36 -10.28 -22.92
CA THR A 315 4.76 -9.07 -22.33
C THR A 315 4.64 -9.25 -20.81
N PRO A 316 5.08 -8.26 -20.00
CA PRO A 316 4.89 -8.30 -18.55
C PRO A 316 3.41 -8.38 -18.16
N LEU A 317 3.09 -9.03 -17.04
CA LEU A 317 1.72 -9.06 -16.51
C LEU A 317 1.24 -7.70 -15.99
N SER A 318 2.17 -6.87 -15.54
CA SER A 318 1.95 -5.54 -14.98
C SER A 318 3.17 -4.66 -15.22
N ASP A 319 3.05 -3.34 -15.01
CA ASP A 319 4.20 -2.42 -14.97
C ASP A 319 5.01 -2.56 -13.66
N HIS A 320 4.47 -3.31 -12.69
CA HIS A 320 5.17 -3.85 -11.53
C HIS A 320 5.48 -5.35 -11.69
N PHE A 321 6.53 -5.81 -11.01
CA PHE A 321 6.72 -7.21 -10.64
C PHE A 321 6.29 -7.43 -9.20
N GLY A 322 5.84 -8.64 -8.87
CA GLY A 322 5.38 -8.94 -7.51
C GLY A 322 6.51 -9.32 -6.56
N VAL A 323 6.18 -9.43 -5.28
CA VAL A 323 7.03 -10.06 -4.26
C VAL A 323 6.32 -11.30 -3.75
N LYS A 324 7.02 -12.44 -3.75
CA LYS A 324 6.51 -13.69 -3.17
C LYS A 324 7.34 -14.13 -1.96
N ALA A 325 6.68 -14.75 -0.99
CA ALA A 325 7.31 -15.33 0.19
C ALA A 325 6.66 -16.67 0.57
N GLU A 326 7.46 -17.64 1.02
CA GLU A 326 6.99 -18.91 1.58
C GLU A 326 7.20 -18.91 3.10
N PHE A 327 6.11 -19.09 3.84
CA PHE A 327 6.12 -19.34 5.27
C PHE A 327 5.75 -20.79 5.55
N VAL A 328 6.40 -21.40 6.53
CA VAL A 328 6.10 -22.75 6.97
C VAL A 328 5.86 -22.76 8.48
N PHE A 329 4.81 -23.45 8.91
CA PHE A 329 4.58 -23.78 10.31
C PHE A 329 5.04 -25.22 10.54
N SER A 330 6.05 -25.42 11.37
CA SER A 330 6.52 -26.76 11.73
C SER A 330 7.17 -26.79 13.11
N GLU A 331 7.53 -27.98 13.58
CA GLU A 331 8.42 -28.12 14.74
C GLU A 331 9.73 -27.33 14.53
N PRO A 332 10.32 -26.76 15.59
CA PRO A 332 11.60 -26.06 15.50
C PRO A 332 12.69 -27.03 15.02
N ARG A 333 13.41 -26.68 13.95
CA ARG A 333 14.62 -27.40 13.57
C ARG A 333 15.81 -26.83 14.36
N PRO A 334 16.67 -27.67 14.97
CA PRO A 334 17.90 -27.18 15.59
C PRO A 334 18.76 -26.49 14.54
N HIS A 335 19.21 -25.28 14.86
CA HIS A 335 19.82 -24.39 13.89
C HIS A 335 21.30 -24.76 13.62
N MET A 336 21.84 -24.41 12.45
CA MET A 336 23.25 -24.67 12.11
C MET A 336 24.24 -23.99 13.07
N CYS A 337 23.89 -22.86 13.69
CA CYS A 337 24.75 -22.19 14.67
C CYS A 337 24.68 -22.82 16.08
N GLU A 338 23.55 -23.41 16.48
CA GLU A 338 23.46 -24.20 17.73
C GLU A 338 24.35 -25.45 17.67
N GLN A 339 24.63 -25.96 16.46
CA GLN A 339 25.53 -27.09 16.25
C GLN A 339 27.03 -26.71 16.28
N GLN A 340 27.38 -25.41 16.25
CA GLN A 340 28.78 -24.95 16.24
C GLN A 340 29.38 -24.73 17.63
N GLU A 341 28.59 -24.76 18.71
CA GLU A 341 29.08 -24.60 20.09
C GLU A 341 30.03 -25.74 20.57
N GLY A 342 30.19 -26.81 19.79
CA GLY A 342 31.12 -27.91 20.09
C GLY A 342 32.57 -27.72 19.65
N TYR A 343 32.89 -26.67 18.87
CA TYR A 343 34.25 -26.42 18.40
C TYR A 343 34.63 -24.95 18.59
N ALA A 344 35.72 -24.69 19.31
CA ALA A 344 36.27 -23.35 19.50
C ALA A 344 36.66 -22.73 18.14
N VAL A 345 35.81 -21.85 17.61
CA VAL A 345 36.11 -21.06 16.41
C VAL A 345 36.80 -19.78 16.84
N VAL A 346 38.07 -19.65 16.45
CA VAL A 346 38.85 -18.42 16.51
C VAL A 346 38.16 -17.36 15.65
N SER A 347 37.86 -16.22 16.25
CA SER A 347 37.24 -15.06 15.62
C SER A 347 38.12 -14.47 14.52
N ASN A 348 37.66 -14.61 13.26
CA ASN A 348 38.04 -13.72 12.17
C ASN A 348 36.77 -13.05 11.66
N GLY A 349 36.74 -11.72 11.76
CA GLY A 349 35.57 -10.86 11.54
C GLY A 349 35.08 -10.80 10.10
N THR A 350 34.24 -11.77 9.73
CA THR A 350 33.29 -11.62 8.63
C THR A 350 31.92 -12.02 9.14
N GLU A 351 31.04 -11.03 9.32
CA GLU A 351 29.62 -11.20 9.62
C GLU A 351 29.01 -12.15 8.58
N ARG A 352 28.62 -13.35 9.02
CA ARG A 352 27.81 -14.27 8.22
C ARG A 352 26.38 -14.13 8.71
N SER A 353 25.54 -13.45 7.92
CA SER A 353 24.10 -13.36 8.16
C SER A 353 23.48 -14.76 8.09
N CYS A 354 22.62 -15.03 9.07
CA CYS A 354 21.91 -16.29 9.21
C CYS A 354 20.85 -16.44 8.11
N PRO A 355 20.81 -17.55 7.31
CA PRO A 355 19.88 -17.69 6.18
C PRO A 355 18.41 -17.88 6.55
N THR A 356 18.08 -18.05 7.83
CA THR A 356 16.70 -18.21 8.32
C THR A 356 16.45 -17.34 9.55
N THR A 357 15.39 -16.52 9.48
CA THR A 357 15.13 -15.38 10.36
C THR A 357 14.36 -15.68 11.64
N THR A 358 14.34 -16.94 12.06
CA THR A 358 13.73 -17.38 13.33
C THR A 358 14.74 -18.03 14.26
N CYS A 359 16.04 -17.84 14.00
CA CYS A 359 17.08 -18.38 14.85
C CYS A 359 17.07 -17.67 16.21
N ALA A 360 16.58 -18.38 17.25
CA ALA A 360 16.61 -17.91 18.63
C ALA A 360 18.03 -17.50 19.05
N HIS A 361 19.08 -18.17 18.56
CA HIS A 361 20.48 -17.81 18.81
C HIS A 361 20.92 -16.51 18.10
N CYS A 362 20.37 -16.15 16.94
CA CYS A 362 20.69 -14.87 16.28
C CYS A 362 19.87 -13.71 16.83
N ASP A 363 18.65 -13.96 17.32
CA ASP A 363 17.88 -12.98 18.10
C ASP A 363 18.39 -12.83 19.55
N GLU A 364 18.99 -13.89 20.14
CA GLU A 364 19.65 -13.83 21.46
C GLU A 364 21.07 -13.21 21.38
N ASN A 365 21.78 -13.33 20.24
CA ASN A 365 23.13 -12.74 20.04
C ASN A 365 23.13 -11.42 19.27
N GLY A 366 22.09 -11.12 18.49
CA GLY A 366 21.80 -9.74 18.10
C GLY A 366 21.35 -9.08 19.39
N LEU A 367 22.23 -8.27 19.99
CA LEU A 367 21.97 -7.52 21.23
C LEU A 367 20.48 -7.18 21.32
N GLU A 368 19.70 -7.91 22.14
CA GLU A 368 18.32 -7.50 22.42
C GLU A 368 18.47 -6.07 22.92
N LEU A 369 18.09 -5.12 22.06
CA LEU A 369 18.16 -3.69 22.37
C LEU A 369 17.48 -3.58 23.72
N SER A 370 18.17 -2.99 24.69
CA SER A 370 17.55 -2.80 25.99
C SER A 370 16.22 -2.10 25.76
N ASP A 371 15.23 -2.35 26.61
CA ASP A 371 13.94 -1.66 26.50
C ASP A 371 14.13 -0.13 26.41
N GLU A 372 15.24 0.41 26.98
CA GLU A 372 15.65 1.81 26.89
C GLU A 372 16.09 2.19 25.47
N ASP A 373 16.97 1.40 24.84
CA ASP A 373 17.46 1.63 23.48
C ASP A 373 16.35 1.49 22.44
N LYS A 374 15.45 0.51 22.62
CA LYS A 374 14.26 0.36 21.77
C LYS A 374 13.34 1.56 21.88
N ALA A 375 13.00 1.98 23.10
CA ALA A 375 12.15 3.14 23.31
C ALA A 375 12.79 4.43 22.76
N ALA A 376 14.11 4.56 22.83
CA ALA A 376 14.85 5.67 22.21
C ALA A 376 14.78 5.62 20.68
N ALA A 377 14.96 4.46 20.06
CA ALA A 377 14.86 4.29 18.61
C ALA A 377 13.44 4.56 18.09
N ASP A 378 12.41 4.11 18.82
CA ASP A 378 11.01 4.41 18.53
C ASP A 378 10.75 5.92 18.59
N ALA A 379 11.28 6.60 19.62
CA ALA A 379 11.16 8.06 19.75
C ALA A 379 11.85 8.81 18.60
N VAL A 380 13.03 8.38 18.16
CA VAL A 380 13.71 8.97 16.99
C VAL A 380 12.87 8.79 15.73
N CYS A 381 12.33 7.59 15.49
CA CYS A 381 11.45 7.34 14.35
C CYS A 381 10.21 8.24 14.37
N LEU A 382 9.57 8.40 15.54
CA LEU A 382 8.41 9.28 15.69
C LEU A 382 8.75 10.77 15.50
N GLN A 383 9.96 11.20 15.86
CA GLN A 383 10.43 12.57 15.58
C GLN A 383 10.59 12.81 14.07
N GLU A 384 11.15 11.85 13.33
CA GLU A 384 11.24 11.92 11.86
C GLU A 384 9.85 11.96 11.21
N VAL A 385 8.89 11.17 11.71
CA VAL A 385 7.48 11.22 11.27
C VAL A 385 6.90 12.60 11.51
N GLN A 386 7.08 13.14 12.72
CA GLN A 386 6.57 14.47 13.08
C GLN A 386 7.14 15.56 12.18
N GLU A 387 8.44 15.54 11.89
CA GLU A 387 9.10 16.50 11.00
C GLU A 387 8.46 16.46 9.60
N MET A 388 8.31 15.26 9.03
CA MET A 388 7.70 15.09 7.71
C MET A 388 6.23 15.53 7.67
N LEU A 389 5.46 15.30 8.74
CA LEU A 389 4.09 15.78 8.84
C LEU A 389 4.02 17.32 8.96
N PHE A 390 4.97 17.94 9.67
CA PHE A 390 5.06 19.41 9.72
C PHE A 390 5.39 20.01 8.36
N ILE A 391 6.29 19.39 7.59
CA ILE A 391 6.60 19.79 6.22
C ILE A 391 5.32 19.74 5.37
N GLY A 392 4.62 18.59 5.35
CA GLY A 392 3.36 18.43 4.62
C GLY A 392 2.28 19.43 5.03
N ARG A 393 2.14 19.70 6.33
CA ARG A 393 1.22 20.72 6.87
C ARG A 393 1.54 22.11 6.33
N ASN A 394 2.82 22.50 6.35
CA ASN A 394 3.24 23.83 5.90
C ASN A 394 3.00 24.01 4.40
N GLU A 395 3.23 22.97 3.60
CA GLU A 395 2.90 22.96 2.17
C GLU A 395 1.39 23.08 1.93
N ALA A 396 0.56 22.33 2.67
CA ALA A 396 -0.89 22.42 2.58
C ALA A 396 -1.41 23.82 2.97
N VAL A 397 -0.85 24.43 4.02
CA VAL A 397 -1.16 25.80 4.43
C VAL A 397 -0.77 26.81 3.35
N ALA A 398 0.42 26.68 2.77
CA ALA A 398 0.87 27.55 1.67
C ALA A 398 -0.04 27.43 0.44
N ALA A 399 -0.39 26.21 0.04
CA ALA A 399 -1.33 25.95 -1.05
C ALA A 399 -2.72 26.54 -0.78
N ARG A 400 -3.21 26.42 0.47
CA ARG A 400 -4.45 27.03 0.93
C ARG A 400 -4.43 28.55 0.80
N HIS A 401 -3.38 29.20 1.28
CA HIS A 401 -3.24 30.65 1.17
C HIS A 401 -3.20 31.12 -0.29
N LEU A 402 -2.44 30.43 -1.14
CA LEU A 402 -2.34 30.78 -2.56
C LEU A 402 -3.69 30.67 -3.27
N ARG A 403 -4.43 29.58 -3.06
CA ARG A 403 -5.75 29.38 -3.69
C ARG A 403 -6.81 30.33 -3.15
N LEU A 404 -6.76 30.67 -1.86
CA LEU A 404 -7.65 31.70 -1.30
C LEU A 404 -7.44 33.05 -1.97
N TRP A 405 -6.17 33.44 -2.17
CA TRP A 405 -5.84 34.68 -2.87
C TRP A 405 -6.30 34.65 -4.33
N ARG A 406 -6.17 33.52 -5.02
CA ARG A 406 -6.73 33.34 -6.37
C ARG A 406 -8.24 33.49 -6.37
N ALA A 407 -8.95 32.88 -5.43
CA ALA A 407 -10.39 33.01 -5.31
C ALA A 407 -10.81 34.49 -5.15
N VAL A 408 -10.17 35.22 -4.24
CA VAL A 408 -10.42 36.65 -4.02
C VAL A 408 -10.10 37.47 -5.27
N ALA A 409 -8.96 37.22 -5.92
CA ALA A 409 -8.56 37.94 -7.12
C ALA A 409 -9.57 37.76 -8.27
N PHE A 410 -10.03 36.53 -8.52
CA PHE A 410 -11.05 36.25 -9.53
C PHE A 410 -12.42 36.83 -9.17
N PHE A 411 -12.79 36.84 -7.88
CA PHE A 411 -14.00 37.51 -7.41
C PHE A 411 -13.97 39.01 -7.69
N VAL A 412 -12.86 39.69 -7.34
CA VAL A 412 -12.68 41.12 -7.59
C VAL A 412 -12.67 41.42 -9.09
N ALA A 413 -12.02 40.58 -9.90
CA ALA A 413 -12.04 40.70 -11.35
C ALA A 413 -13.47 40.56 -11.93
N ALA A 414 -14.24 39.57 -11.48
CA ALA A 414 -15.63 39.39 -11.88
C ALA A 414 -16.48 40.62 -11.52
N LEU A 415 -16.32 41.13 -10.29
CA LEU A 415 -17.03 42.33 -9.82
C LEU A 415 -16.64 43.58 -10.62
N ALA A 416 -15.36 43.77 -10.93
CA ALA A 416 -14.88 44.90 -11.72
C ALA A 416 -15.46 44.89 -13.15
N VAL A 417 -15.47 43.72 -13.82
CA VAL A 417 -16.08 43.58 -15.16
C VAL A 417 -17.59 43.81 -15.09
N PHE A 418 -18.26 43.32 -14.04
CA PHE A 418 -19.68 43.56 -13.82
C PHE A 418 -19.99 45.05 -13.63
N VAL A 419 -19.27 45.75 -12.76
CA VAL A 419 -19.47 47.18 -12.48
C VAL A 419 -19.19 48.02 -13.72
N THR A 420 -18.08 47.77 -14.42
CA THR A 420 -17.75 48.50 -15.66
C THR A 420 -18.77 48.27 -16.77
N HIS A 421 -19.36 47.07 -16.84
CA HIS A 421 -20.48 46.80 -17.74
C HIS A 421 -21.75 47.56 -17.33
N MET A 422 -22.11 47.56 -16.04
CA MET A 422 -23.28 48.28 -15.52
C MET A 422 -23.17 49.80 -15.70
N MET A 423 -21.96 50.35 -15.57
CA MET A 423 -21.70 51.77 -15.83
C MET A 423 -21.62 52.10 -17.33
N SER A 424 -21.89 51.14 -18.22
CA SER A 424 -21.80 51.28 -19.68
C SER A 424 -20.42 51.73 -20.17
N ILE A 425 -19.36 51.50 -19.38
CA ILE A 425 -17.97 51.78 -19.76
C ILE A 425 -17.47 50.71 -20.74
N VAL A 426 -17.87 49.45 -20.54
CA VAL A 426 -17.58 48.31 -21.43
C VAL A 426 -18.90 47.67 -21.85
N VAL A 427 -19.38 47.99 -23.06
CA VAL A 427 -20.65 47.47 -23.60
C VAL A 427 -20.34 46.37 -24.62
N SER A 428 -20.08 45.16 -24.15
CA SER A 428 -19.83 43.99 -25.00
C SER A 428 -20.54 42.78 -24.41
N ARG A 429 -21.12 41.91 -25.24
CA ARG A 429 -21.71 40.64 -24.78
C ARG A 429 -20.68 39.72 -24.10
N TRP A 430 -19.40 39.91 -24.41
CA TRP A 430 -18.29 39.17 -23.81
C TRP A 430 -18.03 39.55 -22.35
N SER A 431 -18.48 40.71 -21.87
CA SER A 431 -18.32 41.09 -20.46
C SER A 431 -19.07 40.13 -19.54
N TRP A 432 -20.30 39.74 -19.90
CA TRP A 432 -21.07 38.75 -19.14
C TRP A 432 -20.42 37.37 -19.13
N VAL A 433 -19.86 36.95 -20.26
CA VAL A 433 -19.10 35.69 -20.35
C VAL A 433 -17.89 35.75 -19.41
N ALA A 434 -17.16 36.87 -19.38
CA ALA A 434 -16.03 37.05 -18.48
C ALA A 434 -16.44 37.07 -17.00
N VAL A 435 -17.55 37.75 -16.65
CA VAL A 435 -18.11 37.74 -15.29
C VAL A 435 -18.42 36.31 -14.84
N LEU A 436 -19.10 35.53 -15.70
CA LEU A 436 -19.44 34.14 -15.39
C LEU A 436 -18.19 33.27 -15.25
N LEU A 437 -17.23 33.39 -16.17
CA LEU A 437 -15.99 32.61 -16.13
C LEU A 437 -15.18 32.91 -14.86
N PHE A 438 -14.93 34.18 -14.55
CA PHE A 438 -14.19 34.57 -13.35
C PHE A 438 -14.95 34.22 -12.07
N GLY A 439 -16.28 34.38 -12.06
CA GLY A 439 -17.14 33.93 -10.96
C GLY A 439 -17.03 32.43 -10.71
N MET A 440 -17.08 31.61 -11.76
CA MET A 440 -16.91 30.16 -11.66
C MET A 440 -15.52 29.78 -11.11
N ILE A 441 -14.45 30.36 -11.65
CA ILE A 441 -13.08 30.11 -11.16
C ILE A 441 -12.97 30.51 -9.68
N SER A 442 -13.51 31.67 -9.30
CA SER A 442 -13.54 32.13 -7.91
C SER A 442 -14.22 31.14 -6.98
N VAL A 443 -15.43 30.66 -7.35
CA VAL A 443 -16.19 29.71 -6.54
C VAL A 443 -15.47 28.38 -6.44
N THR A 444 -14.92 27.87 -7.55
CA THR A 444 -14.13 26.62 -7.55
C THR A 444 -12.92 26.73 -6.64
N GLU A 445 -12.10 27.78 -6.78
CA GLU A 445 -10.92 27.98 -5.92
C GLU A 445 -11.31 28.11 -4.44
N TYR A 446 -12.41 28.81 -4.15
CA TYR A 446 -12.94 28.94 -2.79
C TYR A 446 -13.35 27.57 -2.22
N VAL A 447 -14.12 26.78 -2.97
CA VAL A 447 -14.56 25.43 -2.55
C VAL A 447 -13.35 24.52 -2.31
N LEU A 448 -12.37 24.52 -3.23
CA LEU A 448 -11.15 23.72 -3.07
C LEU A 448 -10.36 24.12 -1.81
N THR A 449 -10.25 25.41 -1.57
CA THR A 449 -9.56 25.95 -0.40
C THR A 449 -10.31 25.61 0.90
N PHE A 450 -11.61 25.88 0.92
CA PHE A 450 -12.42 25.83 2.13
C PHE A 450 -12.66 24.41 2.59
N PHE A 451 -13.03 23.49 1.69
CA PHE A 451 -13.34 22.12 2.06
C PHE A 451 -12.13 21.21 2.05
N PHE A 452 -11.36 21.18 0.96
CA PHE A 452 -10.34 20.15 0.78
C PHE A 452 -9.00 20.52 1.42
N LEU A 453 -8.49 21.73 1.18
CA LEU A 453 -7.22 22.14 1.78
C LEU A 453 -7.33 22.41 3.28
N THR A 454 -8.48 22.90 3.76
CA THR A 454 -8.73 22.98 5.21
C THR A 454 -8.79 21.59 5.84
N PHE A 455 -9.44 20.62 5.19
CA PHE A 455 -9.42 19.22 5.62
C PHE A 455 -7.99 18.68 5.67
N GLU A 456 -7.21 18.82 4.58
CA GLU A 456 -5.80 18.40 4.52
C GLU A 456 -4.96 19.02 5.66
N CYS A 457 -5.08 20.34 5.89
CA CYS A 457 -4.40 21.02 7.01
C CYS A 457 -4.82 20.49 8.39
N SER A 458 -6.12 20.25 8.58
CA SER A 458 -6.67 19.72 9.83
C SER A 458 -6.20 18.29 10.07
N THR A 459 -6.18 17.46 9.03
CA THR A 459 -5.71 16.08 9.09
C THR A 459 -4.23 16.01 9.43
N PHE A 460 -3.38 16.80 8.79
CA PHE A 460 -1.96 16.89 9.17
C PHE A 460 -1.82 17.30 10.65
N THR A 461 -2.60 18.27 11.11
CA THR A 461 -2.58 18.72 12.50
C THR A 461 -2.98 17.59 13.46
N GLU A 462 -4.01 16.82 13.13
CA GLU A 462 -4.44 15.68 13.93
C GLU A 462 -3.38 14.58 14.00
N LEU A 463 -2.77 14.21 12.87
CA LEU A 463 -1.69 13.22 12.85
C LEU A 463 -0.49 13.69 13.68
N ILE A 464 -0.12 14.98 13.60
CA ILE A 464 0.93 15.57 14.43
C ILE A 464 0.58 15.43 15.92
N ASN A 465 -0.67 15.74 16.31
CA ASN A 465 -1.12 15.59 17.70
C ASN A 465 -1.01 14.14 18.18
N GLN A 466 -1.41 13.17 17.36
CA GLN A 466 -1.30 11.75 17.68
C GLN A 466 0.16 11.32 17.86
N VAL A 467 1.06 11.74 16.97
CA VAL A 467 2.50 11.47 17.09
C VAL A 467 3.08 12.12 18.35
N GLN A 468 2.65 13.34 18.70
CA GLN A 468 3.06 14.00 19.95
C GLN A 468 2.61 13.23 21.19
N LEU A 469 1.39 12.70 21.20
CA LEU A 469 0.90 11.85 22.28
C LEU A 469 1.75 10.58 22.42
N HIS A 470 2.11 9.96 21.29
CA HIS A 470 2.97 8.77 21.27
C HIS A 470 4.38 9.07 21.80
N LEU A 471 4.99 10.16 21.34
CA LEU A 471 6.29 10.65 21.84
C LEU A 471 6.27 10.93 23.35
N HIS A 472 5.19 11.51 23.86
CA HIS A 472 5.04 11.77 25.29
C HIS A 472 4.99 10.47 26.11
N LEU A 473 4.27 9.47 25.60
CA LEU A 473 4.21 8.14 26.23
C LEU A 473 5.58 7.49 26.31
N HIS A 474 6.35 7.46 25.21
CA HIS A 474 7.71 6.91 25.20
C HIS A 474 8.63 7.66 26.17
N THR A 475 8.57 9.00 26.18
CA THR A 475 9.36 9.81 27.12
C THR A 475 9.04 9.47 28.57
N HIS A 476 7.76 9.25 28.88
CA HIS A 476 7.32 8.85 30.22
C HIS A 476 7.83 7.45 30.59
N GLN A 477 7.74 6.48 29.67
CA GLN A 477 8.26 5.12 29.87
C GLN A 477 9.77 5.13 30.14
N ILE A 478 10.56 5.81 29.32
CA ILE A 478 12.03 5.94 29.49
C ILE A 478 12.36 6.53 30.87
N LYS A 479 11.69 7.61 31.29
CA LYS A 479 11.88 8.20 32.62
C LYS A 479 11.55 7.22 33.75
N GLY A 480 10.46 6.46 33.60
CA GLY A 480 10.07 5.43 34.56
C GLY A 480 11.13 4.35 34.72
N MET A 481 11.72 3.91 33.61
CA MET A 481 12.79 2.91 33.60
C MET A 481 14.08 3.41 34.24
N ILE A 482 14.53 4.63 33.89
CA ILE A 482 15.69 5.27 34.51
C ILE A 482 15.50 5.38 36.03
N LYS A 483 14.30 5.76 36.48
CA LYS A 483 13.98 5.85 37.91
C LYS A 483 14.02 4.48 38.58
N ALA A 484 13.40 3.46 37.99
CA ALA A 484 13.41 2.10 38.54
C ALA A 484 14.83 1.51 38.64
N LYS A 485 15.74 1.91 37.74
CA LYS A 485 17.16 1.52 37.77
C LYS A 485 17.94 2.26 38.84
N ALA A 486 17.62 3.52 39.14
CA ALA A 486 18.25 4.29 40.20
C ALA A 486 17.80 3.86 41.61
N GLU A 487 16.65 3.19 41.73
CA GLU A 487 16.10 2.65 42.98
C GLU A 487 16.56 1.20 43.28
N ARG A 488 17.24 0.55 42.33
CA ARG A 488 17.89 -0.77 42.48
C ARG A 488 19.38 -0.59 42.77
#